data_AF-A0A524LJU5-F1
#
_entry.id   AF-A0A524LJU5-F1
#
_cell.length_a   1.000
_cell.length_b   1.000
_cell.length_c   1.000
_cell.angle_alpha   90.00
_cell.angle_beta   90.00
_cell.angle_gamma   90.00
#
_symmetry.space_group_name_H-M   'P 1'
#
loop_
_entity.id
_entity.type
_entity.pdbx_description
1 polymer ?
#
loop_
_entity_poly.entity_id
_entity_poly.type
_entity_poly.pdbx_seq_one_letter_code
_entity_poly.pdbx_strand_id
1 'polypeptide(L)'
;VPGTATFLGVSFPAQFIALIIGSLTLVTLVALFISKSTMGKSIRAVSKDFEAAKLVGINTDMVLMTSVMISALLVGFAAVLYAPGNFIAPRIGWGYLLLAFSVTIFGGMGSIPGSIIGAFIMGYATSLTDFLISPTFSEIIPIVVILVMLLVRPQGLLGKKELQ
;
A
#
# COMPACT_ATOMS: atom_id res chain seq x y z
N VAL A 1 -10.06 -19.15 -7.86
CA VAL A 1 -10.15 -20.40 -7.07
C VAL A 1 -11.60 -20.84 -7.08
N PRO A 2 -11.98 -21.87 -7.85
CA PRO A 2 -13.31 -22.45 -7.72
C PRO A 2 -13.37 -23.19 -6.37
N GLY A 3 -14.25 -22.76 -5.49
CA GLY A 3 -14.43 -23.35 -4.17
C GLY A 3 -15.19 -22.41 -3.26
N THR A 4 -16.27 -22.89 -2.66
CA THR A 4 -16.96 -22.21 -1.57
C THR A 4 -16.35 -22.71 -0.28
N ALA A 5 -15.81 -21.81 0.55
CA ALA A 5 -15.41 -22.15 1.90
C ALA A 5 -16.62 -21.88 2.81
N THR A 6 -17.19 -22.93 3.36
CA THR A 6 -18.34 -22.82 4.27
C THR A 6 -17.82 -22.55 5.68
N PHE A 7 -18.03 -21.34 6.19
CA PHE A 7 -17.79 -21.01 7.60
C PHE A 7 -19.14 -20.74 8.25
N LEU A 8 -19.50 -21.49 9.30
CA LEU A 8 -20.74 -21.32 10.08
C LEU A 8 -22.05 -21.29 9.26
N GLY A 9 -22.13 -22.03 8.15
CA GLY A 9 -23.34 -22.10 7.32
C GLY A 9 -23.52 -20.94 6.32
N VAL A 10 -22.54 -20.03 6.22
CA VAL A 10 -22.48 -18.98 5.20
C VAL A 10 -21.38 -19.33 4.20
N SER A 11 -21.74 -19.45 2.92
CA SER A 11 -20.80 -19.75 1.84
C SER A 11 -20.04 -18.49 1.45
N PHE A 12 -18.77 -18.41 1.83
CA PHE A 12 -17.88 -17.37 1.33
C PHE A 12 -17.16 -17.86 0.06
N PRO A 13 -17.09 -17.04 -1.01
CA PRO A 13 -16.19 -17.31 -2.12
C PRO A 13 -14.76 -17.50 -1.58
N ALA A 14 -14.10 -18.62 -1.90
CA ALA A 14 -12.71 -18.87 -1.46
C ALA A 14 -11.75 -17.75 -1.88
N GLN A 15 -12.13 -16.93 -2.86
CA GLN A 15 -11.41 -15.74 -3.26
C GLN A 15 -11.22 -14.72 -2.14
N PHE A 16 -12.23 -14.44 -1.30
CA PHE A 16 -12.08 -13.44 -0.22
C PHE A 16 -11.10 -13.93 0.85
N ILE A 17 -11.14 -15.22 1.17
CA ILE A 17 -10.19 -15.85 2.09
C ILE A 17 -8.77 -15.79 1.50
N ALA A 18 -8.62 -16.13 0.22
CA ALA A 18 -7.34 -16.03 -0.47
C ALA A 18 -6.80 -14.59 -0.54
N LEU A 19 -7.67 -13.59 -0.72
CA LEU A 19 -7.34 -12.17 -0.69
C LEU A 19 -6.83 -11.74 0.69
N ILE A 20 -7.54 -12.09 1.76
CA ILE A 20 -7.16 -11.71 3.13
C ILE A 20 -5.84 -12.38 3.51
N ILE A 21 -5.73 -13.70 3.33
CA ILE A 21 -4.52 -14.44 3.68
C ILE A 21 -3.35 -13.97 2.80
N GLY A 22 -3.55 -13.90 1.49
CA GLY A 22 -2.50 -13.49 0.54
C GLY A 22 -1.98 -12.08 0.79
N SER A 23 -2.87 -11.11 1.01
CA SER A 23 -2.48 -9.73 1.32
C SER A 23 -1.75 -9.64 2.66
N LEU A 24 -2.23 -10.30 3.71
CA LEU A 24 -1.60 -10.29 5.03
C LEU A 24 -0.21 -10.95 4.99
N THR A 25 -0.07 -12.07 4.27
CA THR A 25 1.22 -12.73 4.05
C THR A 25 2.19 -11.82 3.31
N LEU A 26 1.75 -11.17 2.22
CA LEU A 26 2.60 -10.25 1.44
C LEU A 26 3.06 -9.05 2.27
N VAL A 27 2.13 -8.38 2.96
CA VAL A 27 2.45 -7.24 3.83
C VAL A 27 3.45 -7.65 4.91
N THR A 28 3.24 -8.80 5.56
CA THR A 28 4.14 -9.32 6.60
C THR A 28 5.53 -9.63 6.03
N LEU A 29 5.60 -10.30 4.88
CA LEU A 29 6.85 -10.68 4.24
C LEU A 29 7.65 -9.44 3.84
N VAL A 30 7.01 -8.44 3.22
CA VAL A 30 7.67 -7.18 2.85
C VAL A 30 8.13 -6.40 4.08
N ALA A 31 7.29 -6.31 5.12
CA ALA A 31 7.66 -5.63 6.35
C ALA A 31 8.87 -6.29 7.02
N LEU A 32 8.93 -7.63 7.04
CA LEU A 32 10.08 -8.38 7.54
C LEU A 32 11.31 -8.22 6.64
N PHE A 33 11.13 -8.27 5.33
CA PHE A 33 12.23 -8.06 4.37
C PHE A 33 12.85 -6.68 4.57
N ILE A 34 12.05 -5.62 4.62
CA ILE A 34 12.60 -4.27 4.80
C ILE A 34 13.21 -4.12 6.20
N SER A 35 12.57 -4.61 7.27
CA SER A 35 13.08 -4.42 8.63
C SER A 35 14.36 -5.22 8.92
N LYS A 36 14.44 -6.48 8.47
CA LYS A 36 15.53 -7.41 8.84
C LYS A 36 16.62 -7.59 7.80
N SER A 37 16.36 -7.36 6.51
CA SER A 37 17.38 -7.59 5.48
C SER A 37 18.44 -6.47 5.42
N THR A 38 19.65 -6.82 4.97
CA THR A 38 20.71 -5.85 4.66
C THR A 38 20.27 -4.91 3.55
N MET A 39 19.56 -5.43 2.54
CA MET A 39 19.01 -4.62 1.45
C MET A 39 18.00 -3.57 1.96
N GLY A 40 17.15 -3.94 2.91
CA GLY A 40 16.22 -3.01 3.56
C GLY A 40 16.91 -1.90 4.35
N LYS A 41 18.11 -2.14 4.90
CA LYS A 41 18.95 -1.10 5.51
C LYS A 41 19.49 -0.14 4.45
N SER A 42 19.97 -0.66 3.32
CA SER A 42 20.44 0.16 2.20
C SER A 42 19.34 1.04 1.63
N ILE A 43 18.12 0.50 1.46
CA ILE A 43 16.94 1.28 1.02
C ILE A 43 16.68 2.46 1.96
N ARG A 44 16.71 2.23 3.29
CA ARG A 44 16.51 3.31 4.27
C ARG A 44 17.64 4.34 4.29
N ALA A 45 18.87 3.93 4.03
CA ALA A 45 20.01 4.85 3.93
C ALA A 45 19.88 5.75 2.70
N VAL A 46 19.54 5.17 1.54
CA VAL A 46 19.32 5.92 0.30
C VAL A 46 18.12 6.86 0.40
N SER A 47 17.06 6.49 1.13
CA SER A 47 15.90 7.38 1.35
C SER A 47 16.19 8.55 2.28
N LYS A 48 17.26 8.48 3.07
CA LYS A 48 17.70 9.52 4.00
C LYS A 48 18.56 10.55 3.27
N ASP A 49 19.61 10.05 2.62
CA ASP A 49 20.52 10.87 1.83
C ASP A 49 21.14 10.00 0.73
N PHE A 50 20.77 10.29 -0.51
CA PHE A 50 21.22 9.55 -1.69
C PHE A 50 22.73 9.71 -1.91
N GLU A 51 23.26 10.92 -1.70
CA GLU A 51 24.65 11.25 -1.98
C GLU A 51 25.57 10.68 -0.90
N ALA A 52 25.20 10.82 0.37
CA ALA A 52 25.93 10.23 1.48
C ALA A 52 25.94 8.69 1.42
N ALA A 53 24.83 8.06 1.02
CA ALA A 53 24.78 6.61 0.81
C ALA A 53 25.79 6.14 -0.23
N LYS A 54 25.96 6.90 -1.33
CA LYS A 54 26.95 6.60 -2.38
C LYS A 54 28.39 6.74 -1.88
N LEU A 55 28.67 7.74 -1.04
CA LEU A 55 30.00 7.98 -0.47
C LEU A 55 30.47 6.84 0.47
N VAL A 56 29.54 6.18 1.16
CA VAL A 56 29.87 5.02 2.02
C VAL A 56 29.89 3.68 1.26
N GLY A 57 29.84 3.72 -0.07
CA GLY A 57 29.96 2.54 -0.93
C GLY A 57 28.67 1.75 -1.16
N ILE A 58 27.50 2.30 -0.84
CA ILE A 58 26.22 1.67 -1.19
C ILE A 58 26.01 1.84 -2.70
N ASN A 59 25.77 0.74 -3.40
CA ASN A 59 25.35 0.78 -4.80
C ASN A 59 23.90 1.27 -4.90
N THR A 60 23.74 2.59 -5.05
CA THR A 60 22.44 3.27 -5.14
C THR A 60 21.60 2.79 -6.32
N ASP A 61 22.24 2.47 -7.46
CA ASP A 61 21.54 2.03 -8.67
C ASP A 61 20.90 0.66 -8.45
N MET A 62 21.63 -0.26 -7.81
CA MET A 62 21.10 -1.58 -7.45
C MET A 62 19.98 -1.49 -6.42
N VAL A 63 20.09 -0.56 -5.46
CA VAL A 63 19.05 -0.29 -4.45
C VAL A 63 17.78 0.23 -5.10
N LEU A 64 17.90 1.19 -6.03
CA LEU A 64 16.77 1.74 -6.77
C LEU A 64 16.11 0.67 -7.64
N MET A 65 16.90 -0.08 -8.42
CA MET A 65 16.39 -1.14 -9.29
C MET A 65 15.64 -2.21 -8.49
N THR A 66 16.19 -2.65 -7.37
CA THR A 66 15.55 -3.65 -6.50
C THR A 66 14.26 -3.11 -5.88
N SER A 67 14.22 -1.84 -5.49
CA SER A 67 13.02 -1.21 -4.93
C SER A 67 11.87 -1.15 -5.95
N VAL A 68 12.20 -0.81 -7.21
CA VAL A 68 11.23 -0.82 -8.32
C VAL A 68 10.78 -2.24 -8.64
N MET A 69 11.70 -3.21 -8.69
CA MET A 69 11.36 -4.62 -8.93
C MET A 69 10.43 -5.18 -7.85
N ILE A 70 10.70 -4.91 -6.57
CA ILE A 70 9.84 -5.32 -5.45
C ILE A 70 8.44 -4.69 -5.60
N SER A 71 8.39 -3.39 -5.92
CA SER A 71 7.10 -2.69 -6.10
C SER A 71 6.28 -3.28 -7.25
N ALA A 72 6.92 -3.53 -8.40
CA ALA A 72 6.27 -4.14 -9.56
C ALA A 72 5.76 -5.56 -9.27
N LEU A 73 6.57 -6.37 -8.55
CA LEU A 73 6.15 -7.69 -8.10
C LEU A 73 4.92 -7.60 -7.18
N LEU A 74 4.93 -6.71 -6.20
CA LEU A 74 3.81 -6.54 -5.27
C LEU A 74 2.52 -6.11 -5.96
N VAL A 75 2.62 -5.19 -6.92
CA VAL A 75 1.48 -4.78 -7.75
C VAL A 75 0.95 -5.95 -8.59
N GLY A 76 1.84 -6.74 -9.19
CA GLY A 76 1.46 -7.94 -9.94
C GLY A 76 0.72 -8.98 -9.08
N PHE A 77 1.23 -9.26 -7.88
CA PHE A 77 0.56 -10.15 -6.91
C PHE A 77 -0.80 -9.61 -6.48
N ALA A 78 -0.90 -8.30 -6.20
CA ALA A 78 -2.17 -7.66 -5.84
C ALA A 78 -3.19 -7.76 -6.98
N ALA A 79 -2.77 -7.54 -8.23
CA ALA A 79 -3.64 -7.65 -9.40
C ALA A 79 -4.17 -9.08 -9.60
N VAL A 80 -3.33 -10.11 -9.46
CA VAL A 80 -3.74 -11.52 -9.59
C VAL A 80 -4.75 -11.91 -8.51
N LEU A 81 -4.60 -11.41 -7.29
CA LEU A 81 -5.55 -11.67 -6.21
C LEU A 81 -6.88 -10.93 -6.41
N TYR A 82 -6.82 -9.71 -6.97
CA TYR A 82 -7.99 -8.84 -7.17
C TYR A 82 -8.83 -9.21 -8.40
N ALA A 83 -8.19 -9.63 -9.49
CA ALA A 83 -8.79 -9.86 -10.81
C ALA A 83 -10.01 -10.79 -10.85
N PRO A 84 -10.06 -11.94 -10.13
CA PRO A 84 -11.12 -12.93 -10.34
C PRO A 84 -12.53 -12.49 -9.90
N GLY A 85 -12.64 -11.41 -9.14
CA GLY A 85 -13.90 -11.00 -8.50
C GLY A 85 -14.35 -9.61 -8.91
N ASN A 86 -13.62 -8.97 -9.82
CA ASN A 86 -13.87 -7.59 -10.22
C ASN A 86 -13.72 -7.43 -11.73
N PHE A 87 -14.52 -6.56 -12.31
CA PHE A 87 -14.41 -6.23 -13.72
C PHE A 87 -13.19 -5.33 -13.95
N ILE A 88 -12.24 -5.78 -14.78
CA ILE A 88 -11.03 -5.03 -15.07
C ILE A 88 -11.22 -4.23 -16.36
N ALA A 89 -11.21 -2.90 -16.23
CA ALA A 89 -11.12 -1.98 -17.35
C ALA A 89 -9.75 -1.30 -17.38
N PRO A 90 -9.20 -0.92 -18.55
CA PRO A 90 -7.90 -0.24 -18.63
C PRO A 90 -7.80 1.05 -17.78
N ARG A 91 -8.94 1.69 -17.48
CA ARG A 91 -9.02 2.95 -16.73
C ARG A 91 -8.91 2.78 -15.22
N ILE A 92 -9.12 1.58 -14.65
CA ILE A 92 -9.17 1.40 -13.18
C ILE A 92 -7.86 1.77 -12.48
N GLY A 93 -6.72 1.66 -13.18
CA GLY A 93 -5.40 1.94 -12.63
C GLY A 93 -5.25 3.38 -12.10
N TRP A 94 -5.91 4.35 -12.72
CA TRP A 94 -5.87 5.75 -12.26
C TRP A 94 -6.51 5.94 -10.89
N GLY A 95 -7.64 5.28 -10.63
CA GLY A 95 -8.30 5.33 -9.32
C GLY A 95 -7.44 4.69 -8.23
N TYR A 96 -6.84 3.53 -8.52
CA TYR A 96 -5.93 2.87 -7.58
C TYR A 96 -4.64 3.65 -7.34
N LEU A 97 -4.13 4.36 -8.33
CA LEU A 97 -2.97 5.23 -8.18
C LEU A 97 -3.26 6.36 -7.19
N LEU A 98 -4.39 7.06 -7.36
CA LEU A 98 -4.83 8.10 -6.43
C LEU A 98 -5.06 7.55 -5.02
N LEU A 99 -5.71 6.40 -4.90
CA LEU A 99 -5.92 5.73 -3.62
C LEU A 99 -4.58 5.38 -2.95
N ALA A 100 -3.63 4.80 -3.68
CA ALA A 100 -2.32 4.44 -3.16
C ALA A 100 -1.50 5.66 -2.71
N PHE A 101 -1.55 6.76 -3.47
CA PHE A 101 -0.95 8.02 -3.06
C PHE A 101 -1.61 8.57 -1.80
N SER A 102 -2.94 8.57 -1.74
CA SER A 102 -3.67 9.03 -0.56
C SER A 102 -3.34 8.21 0.68
N VAL A 103 -3.31 6.88 0.57
CA VAL A 103 -2.90 5.98 1.65
C VAL A 103 -1.47 6.28 2.12
N THR A 104 -0.55 6.50 1.18
CA THR A 104 0.86 6.75 1.51
C THR A 104 1.06 8.10 2.19
N ILE A 105 0.40 9.15 1.71
CA ILE A 105 0.44 10.50 2.31
C ILE A 105 -0.23 10.48 3.68
N PHE A 106 -1.41 9.85 3.79
CA PHE A 106 -2.16 9.73 5.03
C PHE A 106 -1.41 8.93 6.08
N GLY A 107 -0.81 7.79 5.70
CA GLY A 107 0.03 6.97 6.58
C GLY A 107 1.34 7.65 6.99
N GLY A 108 1.90 8.46 6.09
CA GLY A 108 3.16 9.18 6.25
C GLY A 108 4.26 8.64 5.35
N MET A 109 4.87 9.53 4.56
CA MET A 109 5.93 9.18 3.61
C MET A 109 7.12 8.53 4.34
N GLY A 110 7.49 7.31 3.93
CA GLY A 110 8.58 6.55 4.53
C GLY A 110 8.23 5.75 5.79
N SER A 111 6.97 5.75 6.25
CA SER A 111 6.51 4.97 7.39
C SER A 111 5.70 3.74 6.97
N ILE A 112 6.34 2.57 6.87
CA ILE A 112 5.66 1.29 6.58
C ILE A 112 4.45 1.02 7.50
N PRO A 113 4.58 1.09 8.85
CA PRO A 113 3.43 0.85 9.72
C PRO A 113 2.33 1.92 9.54
N GLY A 114 2.72 3.17 9.25
CA GLY A 114 1.79 4.24 8.91
C GLY A 114 0.97 3.94 7.67
N SER A 115 1.63 3.50 6.59
CA SER A 115 0.97 3.13 5.33
C SER A 115 0.01 1.95 5.50
N ILE A 116 0.35 0.95 6.33
CA ILE A 116 -0.55 -0.19 6.59
C ILE A 116 -1.82 0.27 7.29
N ILE A 117 -1.69 1.06 8.37
CA ILE A 117 -2.85 1.61 9.10
C ILE A 117 -3.68 2.51 8.17
N GLY A 118 -2.99 3.35 7.39
CA GLY A 118 -3.62 4.21 6.40
C GLY A 118 -4.39 3.43 5.33
N ALA A 119 -3.85 2.30 4.87
CA ALA A 119 -4.50 1.44 3.89
C ALA A 119 -5.82 0.87 4.43
N PHE A 120 -5.83 0.41 5.69
CA PHE A 120 -7.06 -0.07 6.33
C PHE A 120 -8.09 1.05 6.49
N ILE A 121 -7.70 2.20 7.03
CA ILE A 121 -8.62 3.33 7.25
C ILE A 121 -9.21 3.80 5.92
N MET A 122 -8.37 4.03 4.92
CA MET A 122 -8.80 4.46 3.59
C MET A 122 -9.68 3.41 2.93
N GLY A 123 -9.28 2.13 2.98
CA GLY A 123 -10.06 1.02 2.43
C GLY A 123 -11.46 0.98 3.01
N TYR A 124 -11.59 0.99 4.34
CA TYR A 124 -12.89 1.03 5.01
C TYR A 124 -13.68 2.30 4.67
N ALA A 125 -13.04 3.47 4.67
CA ALA A 125 -13.71 4.73 4.33
C ALA A 125 -14.26 4.71 2.90
N THR A 126 -13.49 4.21 1.93
CA THR A 126 -13.94 4.07 0.54
C THR A 126 -15.05 3.03 0.40
N SER A 127 -14.92 1.85 1.03
CA SER A 127 -15.93 0.79 0.94
C SER A 127 -17.25 1.17 1.62
N LEU A 128 -17.21 1.86 2.77
CA LEU A 128 -18.42 2.32 3.45
C LEU A 128 -19.13 3.41 2.64
N THR A 129 -18.38 4.30 2.00
CA THR A 129 -18.95 5.37 1.17
C THR A 129 -19.57 4.82 -0.10
N ASP A 130 -18.94 3.80 -0.68
CA ASP A 130 -19.42 3.09 -1.87
C ASP A 130 -20.77 2.44 -1.58
N PHE A 131 -20.89 1.84 -0.39
CA PHE A 131 -22.10 1.17 0.07
C PHE A 131 -23.21 2.13 0.54
N LEU A 132 -22.87 3.19 1.28
CA LEU A 132 -23.87 4.04 1.97
C LEU A 132 -24.32 5.26 1.16
N ILE A 133 -23.43 5.84 0.34
CA ILE A 133 -23.69 7.12 -0.34
C ILE A 133 -23.84 6.89 -1.84
N SER A 134 -22.74 6.58 -2.52
CA SER A 134 -22.70 6.26 -3.95
C SER A 134 -21.26 6.00 -4.39
N PRO A 135 -21.04 5.12 -5.39
CA PRO A 135 -19.72 4.84 -5.95
C PRO A 135 -18.96 6.07 -6.42
N THR A 136 -19.67 7.09 -6.94
CA THR A 136 -19.04 8.33 -7.42
C THR A 136 -18.36 9.11 -6.30
N PHE A 137 -18.90 9.08 -5.08
CA PHE A 137 -18.31 9.80 -3.95
C PHE A 137 -17.09 9.06 -3.37
N SER A 138 -17.01 7.75 -3.52
CA SER A 138 -15.86 6.95 -3.06
C SER A 138 -14.56 7.30 -3.78
N GLU A 139 -14.65 7.69 -5.06
CA GLU A 139 -13.50 8.16 -5.84
C GLU A 139 -12.97 9.53 -5.36
N ILE A 140 -13.81 10.33 -4.69
CA ILE A 140 -13.46 11.66 -4.19
C ILE A 140 -12.73 11.58 -2.84
N ILE A 141 -13.00 10.55 -2.03
CA ILE A 141 -12.41 10.40 -0.69
C ILE A 141 -10.89 10.49 -0.66
N PRO A 142 -10.13 9.77 -1.51
CA PRO A 142 -8.67 9.87 -1.55
C PRO A 142 -8.18 11.31 -1.73
N ILE A 143 -8.85 12.08 -2.59
CA ILE A 143 -8.48 13.47 -2.89
C ILE A 143 -8.72 14.36 -1.67
N VAL A 144 -9.88 14.23 -1.05
CA VAL A 144 -10.24 15.00 0.15
C VAL A 144 -9.30 14.67 1.31
N VAL A 145 -8.98 13.39 1.52
CA VAL A 145 -8.08 12.97 2.59
C VAL A 145 -6.67 13.52 2.37
N ILE A 146 -6.14 13.51 1.14
CA ILE A 146 -4.88 14.16 0.83
C ILE A 146 -4.93 15.64 1.22
N LEU A 147 -5.96 16.37 0.76
CA LEU A 147 -6.09 17.80 1.00
C LEU A 147 -6.17 18.13 2.50
N VAL A 148 -7.02 17.40 3.23
CA VAL A 148 -7.17 17.57 4.69
C VAL A 148 -5.86 17.21 5.40
N MET A 149 -5.19 16.14 5.00
CA MET A 149 -3.97 15.72 5.68
C MET A 149 -2.82 16.69 5.44
N LEU A 150 -2.70 17.26 4.25
CA LEU A 150 -1.70 18.30 3.98
C LEU A 150 -1.94 19.57 4.81
N LEU A 151 -3.21 19.93 5.07
CA LEU A 151 -3.55 21.07 5.92
C LEU A 151 -3.31 20.81 7.41
N VAL A 152 -3.68 19.61 7.89
CA VAL A 152 -3.67 19.31 9.33
C VAL A 152 -2.32 18.74 9.79
N ARG A 153 -1.75 17.78 9.04
CA ARG A 153 -0.50 17.09 9.37
C ARG A 153 0.23 16.60 8.11
N PRO A 154 1.05 17.45 7.45
CA PRO A 154 1.72 17.10 6.20
C PRO A 154 2.71 15.93 6.32
N GLN A 155 3.08 15.54 7.55
CA GLN A 155 3.93 14.37 7.82
C GLN A 155 3.18 13.03 7.76
N GLY A 156 1.83 13.03 7.74
CA GLY A 156 1.03 11.81 7.84
C GLY A 156 0.83 11.35 9.30
N LEU A 157 0.14 10.21 9.48
CA LEU A 157 -0.23 9.64 10.77
C LEU A 157 0.98 9.24 11.62
N LEU A 158 1.92 8.53 11.01
CA LEU A 158 3.13 8.00 11.64
C LEU A 158 4.41 8.49 10.95
N GLY A 159 4.35 9.67 10.31
CA GLY A 159 5.54 10.32 9.78
C GLY A 159 6.53 10.63 10.88
N LYS A 160 7.77 10.18 10.71
CA LYS A 160 8.84 10.55 11.63
C LYS A 160 9.23 11.99 11.35
N LYS A 161 9.18 12.85 12.38
CA LYS A 161 9.90 14.13 12.34
C LYS A 161 11.37 13.80 12.14
N GLU A 162 11.93 14.20 11.02
CA GLU A 162 13.38 14.33 10.94
C GLU A 162 13.74 15.49 11.87
N LEU A 163 14.30 15.15 13.03
CA LEU A 163 15.05 16.12 13.80
C LEU A 163 16.25 16.46 12.93
N GLN A 164 16.15 17.62 12.27
CA GLN A 164 17.25 18.24 11.53
C GLN A 164 18.40 18.55 12.48
#